data_AF-A0A1I4S8D8-F1
#
_entry.id   AF-A0A1I4S8D8-F1
#
_cell.length_a   1.000
_cell.length_b   1.000
_cell.length_c   1.000
_cell.angle_alpha   90.00
_cell.angle_beta   90.00
_cell.angle_gamma   90.00
#
_symmetry.space_group_name_H-M   'P 1'
#
loop_
_entity.id
_entity.type
_entity.pdbx_description
1 polymer ?
#
loop_
_entity_poly.entity_id
_entity_poly.type
_entity_poly.pdbx_seq_one_letter_code
_entity_poly.pdbx_strand_id
1 'polypeptide(L)'
;MAHEEHAQPASLDRPPALSPAAAALAARCEPRVDELARRMARGVFEQLRGYAELPGDVKDVEIAATARHAMRLFLRGAAEGSGWDSLEYFQERAAQRAEEGMPLHLLLRTDNLGARELWRALREVAGPGEQQALAELAEALFTAADHVVGAVAESYLDERVAPAAERHEQRRSRARALLDGRPVVDGAAPDGPVLVLFLRFGTSAATGEPSPVTVRRLLRRVQAVEWSNPRAGSGSCWGRRWGRSYGWRPLPRRRPATSRAPRT
;
A
#
# COMPACT_ATOMS: atom_id res chain seq x y z
N MET A 1 35.02 -32.64 -17.78
CA MET A 1 33.69 -32.17 -17.35
C MET A 1 33.89 -31.58 -15.96
N ALA A 2 34.29 -30.31 -15.92
CA ALA A 2 34.52 -29.58 -14.68
C ALA A 2 33.16 -29.19 -14.10
N HIS A 3 32.88 -29.63 -12.87
CA HIS A 3 31.77 -29.10 -12.10
C HIS A 3 32.19 -27.73 -11.60
N GLU A 4 31.78 -26.68 -12.32
CA GLU A 4 31.76 -25.32 -11.80
C GLU A 4 30.73 -25.26 -10.68
N GLU A 5 31.25 -25.37 -9.46
CA GLU A 5 30.62 -24.99 -8.21
C GLU A 5 30.12 -23.55 -8.35
N HIS A 6 28.83 -23.42 -8.68
CA HIS A 6 28.14 -22.13 -8.67
C HIS A 6 28.13 -21.63 -7.23
N ALA A 7 29.13 -20.80 -6.90
CA ALA A 7 29.13 -20.00 -5.70
C ALA A 7 27.83 -19.19 -5.68
N GLN A 8 26.93 -19.56 -4.76
CA GLN A 8 25.75 -18.77 -4.46
C GLN A 8 26.21 -17.32 -4.21
N PRO A 9 25.64 -16.30 -4.87
CA PRO A 9 25.96 -14.93 -4.53
C PRO A 9 25.61 -14.72 -3.06
N ALA A 10 26.59 -14.26 -2.27
CA ALA A 10 26.39 -13.86 -0.88
C ALA A 10 25.16 -12.96 -0.80
N SER A 11 24.19 -13.33 0.04
CA SER A 11 22.95 -12.59 0.26
C SER A 11 23.29 -11.13 0.58
N LEU A 12 22.96 -10.22 -0.33
CA LEU A 12 23.17 -8.77 -0.16
C LEU A 12 22.38 -8.18 1.01
N ASP A 13 21.48 -8.97 1.62
CA ASP A 13 20.57 -8.54 2.68
C ASP A 13 21.05 -8.87 4.11
N ARG A 14 22.18 -9.59 4.26
CA ARG A 14 22.71 -9.89 5.59
C ARG A 14 23.69 -8.80 6.01
N PRO A 15 23.42 -8.05 7.10
CA PRO A 15 24.40 -7.09 7.59
C PRO A 15 25.73 -7.81 7.91
N PRO A 16 26.87 -7.14 7.70
CA PRO A 16 28.17 -7.71 8.05
C PRO A 16 28.17 -8.14 9.52
N ALA A 17 28.85 -9.25 9.82
CA ALA A 17 28.96 -9.74 11.18
C ALA A 17 29.52 -8.61 12.08
N LEU A 18 28.74 -8.22 13.08
CA LEU A 18 29.08 -7.15 14.00
C LEU A 18 30.30 -7.55 14.85
N SER A 19 31.15 -6.57 15.17
CA SER A 19 32.25 -6.81 16.09
C SER A 19 31.76 -7.19 17.49
N PRO A 20 32.58 -7.91 18.30
CA PRO A 20 32.23 -8.18 19.70
C PRO A 20 31.94 -6.92 20.52
N ALA A 21 32.56 -5.79 20.18
CA ALA A 21 32.31 -4.50 20.79
C ALA A 21 30.91 -3.96 20.45
N ALA A 22 30.48 -4.07 19.18
CA ALA A 22 29.13 -3.72 18.75
C ALA A 22 28.07 -4.61 19.41
N ALA A 23 28.31 -5.93 19.47
CA ALA A 23 27.43 -6.87 20.15
C ALA A 23 27.28 -6.53 21.65
N ALA A 24 28.39 -6.23 22.34
CA ALA A 24 28.37 -5.82 23.75
C ALA A 24 27.62 -4.50 23.97
N LEU A 25 27.80 -3.51 23.10
CA LEU A 25 27.07 -2.24 23.16
C LEU A 25 25.56 -2.45 22.96
N ALA A 26 25.15 -3.28 21.99
CA ALA A 26 23.75 -3.64 21.79
C ALA A 26 23.14 -4.32 23.04
N ALA A 27 23.86 -5.29 23.62
CA ALA A 27 23.42 -5.98 24.84
C ALA A 27 23.20 -5.03 26.03
N ARG A 28 24.07 -4.01 26.21
CA ARG A 28 23.89 -3.00 27.26
C ARG A 28 22.67 -2.10 27.07
N CYS A 29 22.16 -2.00 25.84
CA CYS A 29 20.97 -1.19 25.53
C CYS A 29 19.65 -1.97 25.72
N GLU A 30 19.67 -3.31 25.73
CA GLU A 30 18.46 -4.16 25.82
C GLU A 30 17.58 -3.88 27.05
N PRO A 31 18.14 -3.67 28.27
CA PRO A 31 17.33 -3.36 29.44
C PRO A 31 16.52 -2.05 29.34
N ARG A 32 16.92 -1.13 28.43
CA ARG A 32 16.25 0.18 28.26
C ARG A 32 15.02 0.11 27.34
N VAL A 33 14.80 -0.99 26.63
CA VAL A 33 13.76 -1.12 25.59
C VAL A 33 12.37 -0.75 26.11
N ASP A 34 11.99 -1.21 27.31
CA ASP A 34 10.65 -0.95 27.85
C ASP A 34 10.41 0.54 28.16
N GLU A 35 11.45 1.23 28.66
CA GLU A 35 11.42 2.66 28.88
C GLU A 35 11.33 3.43 27.56
N LEU A 36 12.18 3.07 26.58
CA LEU A 36 12.21 3.68 25.26
C LEU A 36 10.87 3.55 24.53
N ALA A 37 10.26 2.37 24.56
CA ALA A 37 8.97 2.10 23.91
C ALA A 37 7.86 3.00 24.47
N ARG A 38 7.80 3.14 25.81
CA ARG A 38 6.83 4.02 26.47
C ARG A 38 7.08 5.49 26.15
N ARG A 39 8.33 5.93 26.18
CA ARG A 39 8.72 7.32 25.84
C ARG A 39 8.35 7.66 24.40
N MET A 40 8.53 6.72 23.48
CA MET A 40 8.15 6.91 22.09
C MET A 40 6.65 7.09 21.91
N ALA A 41 5.84 6.16 22.42
CA ALA A 41 4.39 6.19 22.30
C ALA A 41 3.75 7.43 22.95
N ARG A 42 4.26 7.85 24.12
CA ARG A 42 3.66 8.94 24.91
C ARG A 42 4.31 10.32 24.73
N GLY A 43 5.36 10.42 23.93
CA GLY A 43 6.13 11.65 23.81
C GLY A 43 6.57 11.94 22.39
N VAL A 44 7.41 11.06 21.84
CA VAL A 44 8.03 11.31 20.53
C VAL A 44 6.99 11.28 19.41
N PHE A 45 6.08 10.31 19.44
CA PHE A 45 5.08 10.15 18.39
C PHE A 45 3.93 11.16 18.48
N GLU A 46 3.64 11.71 19.66
CA GLU A 46 2.64 12.78 19.86
C GLU A 46 2.94 14.06 19.07
N GLN A 47 4.19 14.23 18.61
CA GLN A 47 4.59 15.36 17.76
C GLN A 47 4.13 15.20 16.31
N LEU A 48 3.67 14.02 15.91
CA LEU A 48 3.16 13.75 14.57
C LEU A 48 1.72 14.26 14.42
N ARG A 49 1.48 15.11 13.42
CA ARG A 49 0.11 15.55 13.06
C ARG A 49 -0.78 14.33 12.83
N GLY A 50 -1.96 14.27 13.46
CA GLY A 50 -2.91 13.17 13.32
C GLY A 50 -2.59 11.93 14.18
N TYR A 51 -1.42 11.85 14.81
CA TYR A 51 -1.12 10.78 15.77
C TYR A 51 -1.84 11.00 17.10
N ALA A 52 -1.89 12.26 17.57
CA ALA A 52 -2.56 12.65 18.81
C ALA A 52 -4.05 12.24 18.85
N GLU A 53 -4.69 12.11 17.70
CA GLU A 53 -6.11 11.77 17.53
C GLU A 53 -6.39 10.25 17.62
N LEU A 54 -5.34 9.40 17.63
CA LEU A 54 -5.51 7.95 17.77
C LEU A 54 -6.01 7.57 19.17
N PRO A 55 -6.81 6.50 19.30
CA PRO A 55 -7.22 5.96 20.60
C PRO A 55 -6.03 5.64 21.51
N GLY A 56 -6.18 5.89 22.82
CA GLY A 56 -5.09 5.74 23.79
C GLY A 56 -4.59 4.30 23.95
N ASP A 57 -5.48 3.31 23.84
CA ASP A 57 -5.18 1.88 23.82
C ASP A 57 -4.36 1.48 22.60
N VAL A 58 -4.67 2.01 21.41
CA VAL A 58 -3.87 1.82 20.19
C VAL A 58 -2.45 2.34 20.37
N LYS A 59 -2.28 3.50 21.03
CA LYS A 59 -0.94 4.07 21.30
C LYS A 59 -0.16 3.27 22.34
N ASP A 60 -0.75 3.08 23.51
CA ASP A 60 -0.06 2.56 24.71
C ASP A 60 0.16 1.06 24.69
N VAL A 61 -0.75 0.30 24.06
CA VAL A 61 -0.69 -1.17 24.04
C VAL A 61 -0.06 -1.61 22.74
N GLU A 62 -0.62 -1.20 21.60
CA GLU A 62 -0.21 -1.75 20.31
C GLU A 62 1.07 -1.11 19.76
N ILE A 63 1.08 0.23 19.61
CA ILE A 63 2.24 0.93 19.02
C ILE A 63 3.47 0.77 19.92
N ALA A 64 3.31 0.88 21.23
CA ALA A 64 4.39 0.61 22.17
C ALA A 64 4.86 -0.85 22.13
N ALA A 65 3.95 -1.83 21.96
CA ALA A 65 4.35 -3.24 21.81
C ALA A 65 5.12 -3.49 20.50
N THR A 66 4.68 -2.91 19.39
CA THR A 66 5.39 -3.03 18.10
C THR A 66 6.77 -2.38 18.18
N ALA A 67 6.89 -1.18 18.76
CA ALA A 67 8.19 -0.53 18.95
C ALA A 67 9.13 -1.36 19.86
N ARG A 68 8.58 -1.94 20.94
CA ARG A 68 9.33 -2.84 21.84
C ARG A 68 9.82 -4.07 21.11
N HIS A 69 8.96 -4.69 20.30
CA HIS A 69 9.30 -5.86 19.50
C HIS A 69 10.43 -5.51 18.51
N ALA A 70 10.31 -4.41 17.76
CA ALA A 70 11.34 -3.94 16.83
C ALA A 70 12.71 -3.73 17.50
N MET A 71 12.73 -3.02 18.63
CA MET A 71 13.98 -2.77 19.35
C MET A 71 14.59 -4.05 19.93
N ARG A 72 13.79 -4.99 20.44
CA ARG A 72 14.31 -6.26 20.95
C ARG A 72 14.85 -7.14 19.84
N LEU A 73 14.11 -7.24 18.73
CA LEU A 73 14.56 -7.94 17.54
C LEU A 73 15.91 -7.38 17.12
N PHE A 74 16.03 -6.04 17.03
CA PHE A 74 17.28 -5.36 16.72
C PHE A 74 18.41 -5.62 17.74
N LEU A 75 18.16 -5.44 19.04
CA LEU A 75 19.27 -5.54 20.00
C LEU A 75 19.74 -6.99 20.19
N ARG A 76 18.84 -7.97 20.09
CA ARG A 76 19.19 -9.39 20.19
C ARG A 76 19.88 -9.91 18.95
N GLY A 77 19.37 -9.60 17.76
CA GLY A 77 20.04 -10.01 16.51
C GLY A 77 21.43 -9.38 16.38
N ALA A 78 21.65 -8.17 16.91
CA ALA A 78 22.98 -7.57 16.98
C ALA A 78 23.89 -8.27 18.00
N ALA A 79 23.38 -8.63 19.17
CA ALA A 79 24.16 -9.28 20.22
C ALA A 79 24.50 -10.74 19.91
N GLU A 80 23.60 -11.46 19.24
CA GLU A 80 23.69 -12.90 18.96
C GLU A 80 24.22 -13.19 17.55
N GLY A 81 24.26 -12.19 16.66
CA GLY A 81 24.64 -12.37 15.26
C GLY A 81 23.62 -13.17 14.43
N SER A 82 22.39 -13.32 14.93
CA SER A 82 21.32 -14.15 14.35
C SER A 82 20.55 -13.48 13.21
N GLY A 83 20.80 -12.19 12.92
CA GLY A 83 20.11 -11.44 11.86
C GLY A 83 18.71 -10.94 12.26
N TRP A 84 17.94 -10.46 11.27
CA TRP A 84 16.64 -9.80 11.46
C TRP A 84 15.49 -10.51 10.73
N ASP A 85 15.61 -11.83 10.56
CA ASP A 85 14.99 -12.54 9.43
C ASP A 85 13.45 -12.71 9.54
N SER A 86 12.84 -12.37 10.68
CA SER A 86 11.39 -12.45 10.88
C SER A 86 10.74 -11.07 10.78
N LEU A 87 10.22 -10.75 9.58
CA LEU A 87 9.44 -9.54 9.32
C LEU A 87 7.92 -9.75 9.41
N GLU A 88 7.48 -11.01 9.56
CA GLU A 88 6.07 -11.43 9.57
C GLU A 88 5.24 -10.63 10.57
N TYR A 89 5.74 -10.45 11.78
CA TYR A 89 5.06 -9.64 12.79
C TYR A 89 4.81 -8.21 12.30
N PHE A 90 5.78 -7.54 11.65
CA PHE A 90 5.58 -6.17 11.15
C PHE A 90 4.58 -6.12 10.00
N GLN A 91 4.58 -7.13 9.14
CA GLN A 91 3.62 -7.26 8.04
C GLN A 91 2.20 -7.42 8.59
N GLU A 92 1.98 -8.33 9.54
CA GLU A 92 0.67 -8.50 10.21
C GLU A 92 0.18 -7.19 10.84
N ARG A 93 1.05 -6.47 11.56
CA ARG A 93 0.70 -5.16 12.15
C ARG A 93 0.39 -4.13 11.07
N ALA A 94 1.10 -4.13 9.94
CA ALA A 94 0.87 -3.21 8.84
C ALA A 94 -0.48 -3.46 8.14
N ALA A 95 -0.82 -4.72 7.89
CA ALA A 95 -2.12 -5.13 7.35
C ALA A 95 -3.26 -4.71 8.29
N GLN A 96 -3.16 -5.03 9.59
CA GLN A 96 -4.15 -4.59 10.58
C GLN A 96 -4.34 -3.06 10.55
N ARG A 97 -3.25 -2.28 10.44
CA ARG A 97 -3.34 -0.81 10.35
C ARG A 97 -3.95 -0.30 9.05
N ALA A 98 -3.80 -1.04 7.96
CA ALA A 98 -4.49 -0.75 6.71
C ALA A 98 -6.01 -0.96 6.82
N GLU A 99 -6.43 -2.04 7.49
CA GLU A 99 -7.84 -2.35 7.79
C GLU A 99 -8.48 -1.28 8.68
N GLU A 100 -7.80 -0.89 9.75
CA GLU A 100 -8.21 0.17 10.69
C GLU A 100 -8.20 1.58 10.06
N GLY A 101 -7.63 1.72 8.86
CA GLY A 101 -7.59 2.97 8.12
C GLY A 101 -6.54 3.98 8.61
N MET A 102 -5.56 3.54 9.41
CA MET A 102 -4.45 4.38 9.84
C MET A 102 -3.68 4.91 8.61
N PRO A 103 -3.46 6.22 8.47
CA PRO A 103 -2.73 6.74 7.32
C PRO A 103 -1.30 6.17 7.21
N LEU A 104 -0.95 5.56 6.07
CA LEU A 104 0.38 4.98 5.80
C LEU A 104 1.54 5.92 6.18
N HIS A 105 1.43 7.21 5.83
CA HIS A 105 2.48 8.17 6.15
C HIS A 105 2.72 8.37 7.66
N LEU A 106 1.73 8.13 8.51
CA LEU A 106 1.91 8.13 9.97
C LEU A 106 2.64 6.88 10.42
N LEU A 107 2.25 5.72 9.89
CA LEU A 107 2.89 4.43 10.18
C LEU A 107 4.40 4.47 9.83
N LEU A 108 4.74 4.87 8.60
CA LEU A 108 6.14 4.96 8.18
C LEU A 108 6.93 6.01 8.97
N ARG A 109 6.28 7.10 9.42
CA ARG A 109 6.95 8.10 10.27
C ARG A 109 7.22 7.58 11.67
N THR A 110 6.35 6.75 12.24
CA THR A 110 6.59 6.13 13.54
C THR A 110 7.76 5.15 13.49
N ASP A 111 7.92 4.38 12.41
CA ASP A 111 9.07 3.47 12.25
C ASP A 111 10.39 4.22 12.16
N ASN A 112 10.44 5.27 11.35
CA ASN A 112 11.62 6.13 11.20
C ASN A 112 11.99 6.86 12.50
N LEU A 113 11.00 7.35 13.25
CA LEU A 113 11.24 7.94 14.56
C LEU A 113 11.71 6.90 15.58
N GLY A 114 11.19 5.67 15.51
CA GLY A 114 11.63 4.55 16.33
C GLY A 114 13.11 4.24 16.16
N ALA A 115 13.55 4.11 14.91
CA ALA A 115 14.98 3.91 14.60
C ALA A 115 15.84 5.06 15.12
N ARG A 116 15.41 6.31 14.97
CA ARG A 116 16.14 7.48 15.50
C ARG A 116 16.27 7.47 17.02
N GLU A 117 15.22 7.06 17.73
CA GLU A 117 15.23 6.97 19.18
C GLU A 117 16.14 5.85 19.68
N LEU A 118 16.15 4.70 18.99
CA LEU A 118 17.08 3.62 19.28
C LEU A 118 18.53 4.05 19.05
N TRP A 119 18.81 4.75 17.95
CA TRP A 119 20.13 5.34 17.69
C TRP A 119 20.58 6.29 18.81
N ARG A 120 19.69 7.16 19.29
CA ARG A 120 19.99 8.04 20.43
C ARG A 120 20.32 7.23 21.68
N ALA A 121 19.57 6.18 21.97
CA ALA A 121 19.83 5.32 23.12
C ALA A 121 21.20 4.61 23.02
N LEU A 122 21.57 4.11 21.83
CA LEU A 122 22.89 3.51 21.59
C LEU A 122 24.01 4.53 21.80
N ARG A 123 23.84 5.76 21.30
CA ARG A 123 24.81 6.85 21.51
C ARG A 123 24.99 7.23 22.97
N GLU A 124 23.93 7.18 23.78
CA GLU A 124 23.98 7.48 25.21
C GLU A 124 24.70 6.39 26.02
N VAL A 125 24.63 5.13 25.56
CA VAL A 125 25.25 3.97 26.23
C VAL A 125 26.69 3.76 25.78
N ALA A 126 27.08 4.31 24.62
CA ALA A 126 28.44 4.22 24.11
C ALA A 126 29.44 5.00 24.98
N GLY A 127 30.48 4.30 25.42
CA GLY A 127 31.61 4.86 26.15
C GLY A 127 32.74 5.35 25.24
N PRO A 128 33.78 5.99 25.82
CA PRO A 128 34.97 6.38 25.08
C PRO A 128 35.66 5.15 24.44
N GLY A 129 36.00 5.24 23.15
CA GLY A 129 36.66 4.17 22.40
C GLY A 129 35.72 3.26 21.61
N GLU A 130 34.40 3.41 21.77
CA GLU A 130 33.40 2.58 21.08
C GLU A 130 32.86 3.22 19.80
N GLN A 131 33.55 4.22 19.23
CA GLN A 131 33.08 4.94 18.04
C GLN A 131 32.90 4.03 16.83
N GLN A 132 33.79 3.05 16.67
CA GLN A 132 33.72 2.07 15.58
C GLN A 132 32.53 1.12 15.78
N ALA A 133 32.33 0.60 16.99
CA ALA A 133 31.19 -0.24 17.33
C ALA A 133 29.86 0.49 17.13
N LEU A 134 29.81 1.77 17.48
CA LEU A 134 28.66 2.64 17.27
C LEU A 134 28.39 2.88 15.76
N ALA A 135 29.43 3.04 14.94
CA ALA A 135 29.28 3.16 13.49
C ALA A 135 28.75 1.87 12.85
N GLU A 136 29.23 0.69 13.28
CA GLU A 136 28.71 -0.61 12.84
C GLU A 136 27.23 -0.78 13.18
N LEU A 137 26.83 -0.41 14.41
CA LEU A 137 25.43 -0.45 14.82
C LEU A 137 24.54 0.55 14.07
N ALA A 138 25.07 1.72 13.68
CA ALA A 138 24.34 2.67 12.85
C ALA A 138 24.00 2.08 11.48
N GLU A 139 24.99 1.51 10.80
CA GLU A 139 24.80 0.86 9.50
C GLU A 139 23.80 -0.30 9.61
N ALA A 140 23.98 -1.17 10.61
CA ALA A 140 23.05 -2.28 10.85
C ALA A 140 21.62 -1.80 11.15
N LEU A 141 21.46 -0.72 11.90
CA LEU A 141 20.17 -0.14 12.24
C LEU A 141 19.47 0.47 11.02
N PHE A 142 20.19 1.17 10.15
CA PHE A 142 19.61 1.74 8.94
C PHE A 142 19.21 0.65 7.94
N THR A 143 20.02 -0.39 7.79
CA THR A 143 19.66 -1.57 6.98
C THR A 143 18.41 -2.27 7.52
N ALA A 144 18.34 -2.50 8.84
CA ALA A 144 17.17 -3.10 9.47
C ALA A 144 15.91 -2.22 9.30
N ALA A 145 16.05 -0.90 9.48
CA ALA A 145 14.95 0.04 9.32
C ALA A 145 14.43 0.07 7.88
N ASP A 146 15.31 0.02 6.88
CA ASP A 146 14.93 -0.01 5.46
C ASP A 146 14.12 -1.28 5.13
N HIS A 147 14.57 -2.44 5.59
CA HIS A 147 13.84 -3.70 5.42
C HIS A 147 12.46 -3.69 6.08
N VAL A 148 12.38 -3.20 7.32
CA VAL A 148 11.09 -3.09 8.05
C VAL A 148 10.16 -2.13 7.34
N VAL A 149 10.63 -0.94 6.96
CA VAL A 149 9.83 0.08 6.26
C VAL A 149 9.32 -0.44 4.91
N GLY A 150 10.17 -1.14 4.15
CA GLY A 150 9.80 -1.79 2.90
C GLY A 150 8.68 -2.82 3.09
N ALA A 151 8.89 -3.78 3.98
CA ALA A 151 7.91 -4.84 4.27
C ALA A 151 6.58 -4.29 4.82
N VAL A 152 6.63 -3.28 5.69
CA VAL A 152 5.45 -2.59 6.23
C VAL A 152 4.69 -1.88 5.11
N ALA A 153 5.38 -1.16 4.23
CA ALA A 153 4.75 -0.43 3.14
C ALA A 153 4.09 -1.38 2.12
N GLU A 154 4.77 -2.47 1.76
CA GLU A 154 4.22 -3.50 0.86
C GLU A 154 2.97 -4.14 1.45
N SER A 155 3.06 -4.69 2.66
CA SER A 155 1.94 -5.35 3.32
C SER A 155 0.75 -4.41 3.54
N TYR A 156 0.99 -3.17 3.95
CA TYR A 156 -0.07 -2.16 4.07
C TYR A 156 -0.76 -1.89 2.71
N LEU A 157 0.01 -1.75 1.62
CA LEU A 157 -0.55 -1.47 0.30
C LEU A 157 -1.31 -2.67 -0.28
N ASP A 158 -0.80 -3.89 -0.06
CA ASP A 158 -1.48 -5.12 -0.46
C ASP A 158 -2.82 -5.25 0.25
N GLU A 159 -2.87 -5.01 1.56
CA GLU A 159 -4.11 -5.02 2.32
C GLU A 159 -5.08 -3.91 1.88
N ARG A 160 -4.59 -2.73 1.45
CA ARG A 160 -5.47 -1.69 0.87
C ARG A 160 -6.02 -2.09 -0.51
N VAL A 161 -5.29 -2.91 -1.26
CA VAL A 161 -5.64 -3.34 -2.62
C VAL A 161 -6.54 -4.58 -2.61
N ALA A 162 -6.41 -5.49 -1.65
CA ALA A 162 -7.23 -6.72 -1.58
C ALA A 162 -8.75 -6.44 -1.56
N PRO A 163 -9.28 -5.56 -0.70
CA PRO A 163 -10.68 -5.15 -0.74
C PRO A 163 -11.04 -4.37 -2.03
N ALA A 164 -10.08 -3.70 -2.68
CA ALA A 164 -10.33 -3.05 -3.97
C ALA A 164 -10.46 -4.08 -5.10
N ALA A 165 -9.65 -5.14 -5.09
CA ALA A 165 -9.71 -6.25 -6.04
C ALA A 165 -11.04 -7.00 -5.93
N GLU A 166 -11.49 -7.30 -4.71
CA GLU A 166 -12.81 -7.89 -4.46
C GLU A 166 -13.94 -6.98 -4.95
N ARG A 167 -13.90 -5.69 -4.60
CA ARG A 167 -14.88 -4.71 -5.10
C ARG A 167 -14.83 -4.57 -6.63
N HIS A 168 -13.66 -4.70 -7.26
CA HIS A 168 -13.51 -4.70 -8.71
C HIS A 168 -14.08 -5.98 -9.35
N GLU A 169 -13.90 -7.15 -8.74
CA GLU A 169 -14.52 -8.41 -9.19
C GLU A 169 -16.04 -8.36 -9.01
N GLN A 170 -16.54 -7.90 -7.86
CA GLN A 170 -17.97 -7.70 -7.62
C GLN A 170 -18.58 -6.74 -8.66
N ARG A 171 -17.91 -5.62 -8.95
CA ARG A 171 -18.35 -4.68 -10.01
C ARG A 171 -18.34 -5.33 -11.40
N ARG A 172 -17.31 -6.13 -11.74
CA ARG A 172 -17.23 -6.85 -13.01
C ARG A 172 -18.30 -7.94 -13.14
N SER A 173 -18.51 -8.72 -12.08
CA SER A 173 -19.54 -9.74 -11.98
C SER A 173 -20.93 -9.13 -12.15
N ARG A 174 -21.22 -8.02 -11.46
CA ARG A 174 -22.45 -7.24 -11.62
C ARG A 174 -22.64 -6.70 -13.04
N ALA A 175 -21.59 -6.12 -13.64
CA ALA A 175 -21.66 -5.63 -15.01
C ALA A 175 -21.96 -6.76 -16.01
N ARG A 176 -21.34 -7.95 -15.83
CA ARG A 176 -21.63 -9.14 -16.65
C ARG A 176 -23.08 -9.60 -16.46
N ALA A 177 -23.55 -9.72 -15.21
CA ALA A 177 -24.94 -10.11 -14.93
C ALA A 177 -25.94 -9.16 -15.61
N LEU A 178 -25.74 -7.84 -15.52
CA LEU A 178 -26.60 -6.85 -16.18
C LEU A 178 -26.56 -6.95 -17.71
N LEU A 179 -25.38 -7.15 -18.31
CA LEU A 179 -25.23 -7.32 -19.76
C LEU A 179 -25.88 -8.63 -20.25
N ASP A 180 -25.84 -9.68 -19.44
CA ASP A 180 -26.45 -10.98 -19.74
C ASP A 180 -27.95 -11.02 -19.41
N GLY A 181 -28.53 -9.95 -18.85
CA GLY A 181 -29.93 -9.90 -18.41
C GLY A 181 -30.23 -10.78 -17.19
N ARG A 182 -29.20 -11.17 -16.42
CA ARG A 182 -29.33 -11.98 -15.20
C ARG A 182 -29.54 -11.09 -13.97
N PRO A 183 -30.29 -11.56 -12.96
CA PRO A 183 -30.45 -10.83 -11.71
C PRO A 183 -29.11 -10.68 -10.99
N VAL A 184 -28.85 -9.51 -10.42
CA VAL A 184 -27.68 -9.23 -9.59
C VAL A 184 -28.00 -9.68 -8.17
N VAL A 185 -27.20 -10.62 -7.64
CA VAL A 185 -27.49 -11.28 -6.34
C VAL A 185 -26.91 -10.50 -5.15
N ASP A 186 -25.88 -9.68 -5.36
CA ASP A 186 -25.17 -8.98 -4.27
C ASP A 186 -25.34 -7.45 -4.32
N GLY A 187 -25.96 -6.91 -3.26
CA GLY A 187 -26.19 -5.48 -3.00
C GLY A 187 -27.62 -5.01 -3.27
N ALA A 188 -27.97 -3.84 -2.72
CA ALA A 188 -29.28 -3.21 -2.96
C ALA A 188 -29.55 -3.14 -4.47
N ALA A 189 -30.58 -3.86 -4.92
CA ALA A 189 -31.08 -3.73 -6.28
C ALA A 189 -31.42 -2.24 -6.49
N PRO A 190 -30.99 -1.63 -7.59
CA PRO A 190 -31.45 -0.29 -7.90
C PRO A 190 -32.98 -0.35 -7.99
N ASP A 191 -33.66 0.49 -7.23
CA ASP A 191 -35.12 0.63 -7.28
C ASP A 191 -35.49 1.24 -8.64
N GLY A 192 -35.62 0.40 -9.66
CA GLY A 192 -36.06 0.79 -10.99
C GLY A 192 -35.21 0.27 -12.16
N PRO A 193 -35.58 0.65 -13.40
CA PRO A 193 -34.90 0.21 -14.61
C PRO A 193 -33.46 0.78 -14.67
N VAL A 194 -32.49 -0.10 -14.96
CA VAL A 194 -31.07 0.26 -15.11
C VAL A 194 -30.72 0.42 -16.58
N LEU A 195 -30.08 1.53 -16.93
CA LEU A 195 -29.47 1.73 -18.24
C LEU A 195 -27.97 1.40 -18.16
N VAL A 196 -27.51 0.44 -18.96
CA VAL A 196 -26.07 0.13 -19.10
C VAL A 196 -25.51 0.87 -20.31
N LEU A 197 -24.57 1.79 -20.06
CA LEU A 197 -23.87 2.54 -21.11
C LEU A 197 -22.54 1.85 -21.44
N PHE A 198 -22.40 1.35 -22.68
CA PHE A 198 -21.12 0.88 -23.20
C PHE A 198 -20.41 2.02 -23.94
N LEU A 199 -19.31 2.51 -23.37
CA LEU A 199 -18.50 3.56 -23.96
C LEU A 199 -17.24 2.96 -24.59
N ARG A 200 -17.09 3.12 -25.91
CA ARG A 200 -15.86 2.76 -26.62
C ARG A 200 -15.04 4.02 -26.88
N PHE A 201 -13.84 4.08 -26.29
CA PHE A 201 -12.90 5.15 -26.57
C PHE A 201 -11.99 4.74 -27.73
N GLY A 202 -11.94 5.55 -28.79
CA GLY A 202 -10.96 5.35 -29.85
C GLY A 202 -9.57 5.71 -29.32
N THR A 203 -8.63 4.76 -29.36
CA THR A 203 -7.21 5.05 -29.16
C THR A 203 -6.71 5.82 -30.38
N SER A 204 -6.85 7.14 -30.36
CA SER A 204 -6.30 7.97 -31.43
C SER A 204 -4.78 8.02 -31.29
N ALA A 205 -4.10 7.33 -32.21
CA ALA A 205 -2.69 7.49 -32.56
C ALA A 205 -1.65 7.24 -31.45
N ALA A 206 -1.55 6.00 -30.97
CA ALA A 206 -0.28 5.46 -30.49
C ALA A 206 -0.17 4.00 -30.95
N THR A 207 0.82 3.70 -31.80
CA THR A 207 1.21 2.34 -32.15
C THR A 207 1.84 1.70 -30.93
N GLY A 208 1.03 1.06 -30.08
CA GLY A 208 1.46 0.36 -28.87
C GLY A 208 0.29 0.05 -27.95
N GLU A 209 0.39 -1.03 -27.17
CA GLU A 209 -0.61 -1.33 -26.15
C GLU A 209 -0.67 -0.19 -25.11
N PRO A 210 -1.87 0.27 -24.74
CA PRO A 210 -2.00 1.37 -23.80
C PRO A 210 -1.52 0.92 -22.41
N SER A 211 -0.50 1.63 -21.89
CA SER A 211 -0.04 1.44 -20.50
C SER A 211 -1.20 1.53 -19.50
N PRO A 212 -1.20 0.74 -18.40
CA PRO A 212 -2.21 0.81 -17.33
C PRO A 212 -2.45 2.23 -16.79
N VAL A 213 -1.41 3.08 -16.81
CA VAL A 213 -1.51 4.49 -16.39
C VAL A 213 -2.36 5.31 -17.36
N THR A 214 -2.22 5.10 -18.67
CA THR A 214 -3.00 5.77 -19.72
C THR A 214 -4.48 5.41 -19.61
N VAL A 215 -4.79 4.13 -19.38
CA VAL A 215 -6.15 3.64 -19.17
C VAL A 215 -6.76 4.27 -17.91
N ARG A 216 -6.04 4.28 -16.78
CA ARG A 216 -6.51 4.90 -15.52
C ARG A 216 -6.75 6.41 -15.67
N ARG A 217 -5.89 7.13 -16.41
CA ARG A 217 -6.08 8.57 -16.68
C ARG A 217 -7.33 8.84 -17.51
N LEU A 218 -7.61 8.03 -18.53
CA LEU A 218 -8.82 8.16 -19.34
C LEU A 218 -10.08 7.90 -18.52
N LEU A 219 -10.10 6.83 -17.71
CA LEU A 219 -11.22 6.50 -16.83
C LEU A 219 -11.51 7.62 -15.82
N ARG A 220 -10.46 8.18 -15.19
CA ARG A 220 -10.63 9.33 -14.27
C ARG A 220 -11.24 10.55 -14.97
N ARG A 221 -10.86 10.83 -16.22
CA ARG A 221 -11.43 11.94 -16.99
C ARG A 221 -12.92 11.74 -17.28
N VAL A 222 -13.34 10.51 -17.58
CA VAL A 222 -14.75 10.19 -17.85
C VAL A 222 -15.58 10.31 -16.58
N GLN A 223 -15.09 9.75 -15.47
CA GLN A 223 -15.75 9.83 -14.16
C GLN A 223 -15.85 11.27 -13.62
N ALA A 224 -14.84 12.11 -13.90
CA ALA A 224 -14.86 13.52 -13.50
C ALA A 224 -15.89 14.36 -14.26
N VAL A 225 -16.23 14.01 -15.51
CA VAL A 225 -17.27 14.69 -16.29
C VAL A 225 -18.67 14.33 -15.79
N GLU A 226 -18.85 13.13 -15.24
CA GLU A 226 -20.12 12.63 -14.73
C GLU A 226 -20.54 13.27 -13.40
N TRP A 227 -19.58 13.75 -12.58
CA TRP A 227 -19.86 14.40 -11.29
C TRP A 227 -20.20 15.90 -11.38
N SER A 228 -20.08 16.54 -12.54
CA SER A 228 -20.32 17.99 -12.70
C SER A 228 -21.78 18.36 -13.00
N ASN A 229 -22.77 17.65 -12.47
CA ASN A 229 -24.16 18.12 -12.60
C ASN A 229 -25.06 17.83 -11.39
N PRO A 230 -25.25 18.80 -10.50
CA PRO A 230 -26.50 18.99 -9.79
C PRO A 230 -27.24 20.19 -10.38
N ARG A 231 -28.33 19.93 -11.11
CA ARG A 231 -29.48 20.83 -11.34
C ARG A 231 -29.20 22.35 -11.27
N ALA A 232 -28.88 22.95 -12.41
CA ALA A 232 -29.23 24.35 -12.72
C ALA A 232 -29.70 24.34 -14.18
N GLY A 233 -30.97 24.59 -14.50
CA GLY A 233 -31.61 25.87 -14.25
C GLY A 233 -31.17 26.83 -15.35
N SER A 234 -31.88 26.81 -16.48
CA SER A 234 -32.00 27.83 -17.52
C SER A 234 -30.84 28.83 -17.73
N GLY A 235 -30.32 28.87 -18.96
CA GLY A 235 -29.67 30.07 -19.51
C GLY A 235 -28.23 29.86 -19.94
N SER A 236 -28.07 29.60 -21.24
CA SER A 236 -26.97 30.09 -22.08
C SER A 236 -25.68 30.56 -21.39
N CYS A 237 -24.65 29.73 -21.41
CA CYS A 237 -23.35 30.08 -21.99
C CYS A 237 -22.46 28.85 -21.89
N TRP A 238 -21.87 28.40 -23.00
CA TRP A 238 -20.47 27.97 -23.11
C TRP A 238 -20.25 27.56 -24.56
N GLY A 239 -20.15 28.59 -25.41
CA GLY A 239 -19.49 28.46 -26.69
C GLY A 239 -18.00 28.26 -26.44
N ARG A 240 -17.52 27.03 -26.55
CA ARG A 240 -16.14 26.75 -26.97
C ARG A 240 -16.13 25.66 -28.04
N ARG A 241 -16.17 26.19 -29.26
CA ARG A 241 -15.82 25.61 -30.55
C ARG A 241 -14.63 24.63 -30.45
N TRP A 242 -14.90 23.36 -30.63
CA TRP A 242 -13.92 22.39 -31.15
C TRP A 242 -14.52 21.77 -32.40
N GLY A 243 -14.01 22.21 -33.55
CA GLY A 243 -14.43 21.70 -34.85
C GLY A 243 -13.90 20.29 -35.07
N ARG A 244 -14.80 19.38 -35.43
CA ARG A 244 -14.62 18.31 -36.42
C ARG A 244 -15.99 17.65 -36.63
N SER A 245 -16.53 17.88 -37.82
CA SER A 245 -17.78 17.29 -38.28
C SER A 245 -17.59 15.78 -38.43
N TYR A 246 -18.32 14.98 -37.66
CA TYR A 246 -18.53 13.57 -37.97
C TYR A 246 -20.02 13.38 -38.26
N GLY A 247 -20.32 13.12 -39.53
CA GLY A 247 -21.66 12.81 -39.99
C GLY A 247 -22.16 11.51 -39.36
N TRP A 248 -23.33 11.58 -38.74
CA TRP A 248 -24.07 10.41 -38.30
C TRP A 248 -24.50 9.58 -39.51
N ARG A 249 -23.99 8.34 -39.64
CA ARG A 249 -24.64 7.30 -40.45
C ARG A 249 -25.27 6.28 -39.50
N PRO A 250 -26.60 6.06 -39.55
CA PRO A 250 -27.23 5.00 -38.78
C PRO A 250 -26.83 3.63 -39.33
N LEU A 251 -26.54 2.69 -38.43
CA LEU A 251 -26.31 1.27 -38.73
C LEU A 251 -27.60 0.62 -39.28
N PRO A 252 -27.50 -0.33 -40.23
CA PRO A 252 -28.67 -0.99 -40.79
C PRO A 252 -29.33 -1.91 -39.75
N ARG A 253 -30.64 -1.74 -39.54
CA ARG A 253 -31.48 -2.66 -38.76
C ARG A 253 -31.48 -4.04 -39.42
N ARG A 254 -31.02 -5.07 -38.71
CA ARG A 254 -31.28 -6.48 -39.09
C ARG A 254 -32.78 -6.74 -38.99
N ARG A 255 -33.40 -7.14 -40.10
CA ARG A 255 -34.79 -7.66 -40.11
C ARG A 255 -34.81 -9.05 -39.46
N PRO A 256 -35.82 -9.38 -38.64
CA PRO A 256 -36.01 -10.74 -38.15
C PRO A 256 -36.46 -11.66 -39.29
N ALA A 257 -35.91 -12.89 -39.31
CA ALA A 257 -36.25 -13.92 -40.26
C ALA A 257 -37.69 -14.42 -40.03
N THR A 258 -38.52 -14.34 -41.06
CA THR A 258 -39.86 -14.96 -41.08
C THR A 258 -39.73 -16.47 -41.24
N SER A 259 -40.15 -17.23 -40.23
CA SER A 259 -40.36 -18.68 -40.33
C SER A 259 -41.56 -18.97 -41.23
N ARG A 260 -41.35 -19.72 -42.31
CA ARG A 260 -42.43 -20.23 -43.18
C ARG A 260 -42.81 -21.62 -42.69
N ALA A 261 -44.03 -21.77 -42.18
CA ALA A 261 -44.61 -23.07 -41.83
C ALA A 261 -44.94 -23.88 -43.12
N PRO A 262 -44.91 -25.23 -43.07
CA PRO A 262 -45.24 -26.06 -44.21
C PRO A 262 -46.76 -26.18 -44.38
N ARG A 263 -47.24 -26.16 -45.62
CA ARG A 263 -48.62 -26.55 -45.95
C ARG A 263 -48.63 -28.03 -46.34
N THR A 264 -49.55 -28.76 -45.71
CA THR A 264 -50.14 -30.03 -46.14
C THR A 264 -50.71 -29.95 -47.55
#